data_AF-A0A816G857-F1
#
_entry.id   AF-A0A816G857-F1
#
_cell.length_a   1.000
_cell.length_b   1.000
_cell.length_c   1.000
_cell.angle_alpha   90.00
_cell.angle_beta   90.00
_cell.angle_gamma   90.00
#
_symmetry.space_group_name_H-M   'P 1'
#
loop_
_entity.id
_entity.type
_entity.pdbx_description
1 polymer ?
#
loop_
_entity_poly.entity_id
_entity_poly.type
_entity_poly.pdbx_seq_one_letter_code
_entity_poly.pdbx_strand_id
1 'polypeptide(L)'
;MEQVRLLTIAPASWGRQKVQMFFSSSDRQARYSRELRSTEGVLATPEDLRGSQVLDPSVIQAVIHFYEQDWISRVSPNKSDVILIKQQPIPKRF
;
A
#
# COMPACT_ATOMS: atom_id res chain seq x y z
N MET A 1 -14.74 3.52 -6.02
CA MET A 1 -15.03 2.49 -5.01
C MET A 1 -16.45 2.66 -4.45
N GLU A 2 -16.84 3.88 -4.07
CA GLU A 2 -18.19 4.22 -3.58
C GLU A 2 -19.36 3.60 -4.37
N GLN A 3 -19.28 3.64 -5.71
CA GLN A 3 -20.35 3.11 -6.58
C GLN A 3 -20.58 1.60 -6.38
N VAL A 4 -19.53 0.81 -6.10
CA VAL A 4 -19.68 -0.65 -5.84
C VAL A 4 -20.38 -0.90 -4.52
N ARG A 5 -20.08 -0.09 -3.50
CA ARG A 5 -20.75 -0.15 -2.21
C ARG A 5 -22.25 0.06 -2.36
N LEU A 6 -22.68 1.04 -3.15
CA LEU A 6 -24.11 1.28 -3.41
C LEU A 6 -24.79 0.11 -4.13
N LEU A 7 -24.08 -0.54 -5.07
CA LEU A 7 -24.61 -1.70 -5.80
C LEU A 7 -24.91 -2.91 -4.89
N THR A 8 -24.31 -3.00 -3.70
CA THR A 8 -24.57 -4.08 -2.74
C THR A 8 -25.98 -4.01 -2.13
N ILE A 9 -26.67 -2.86 -2.24
CA ILE A 9 -28.08 -2.71 -1.80
C ILE A 9 -29.04 -3.53 -2.67
N ALA A 10 -28.64 -3.91 -3.88
CA ALA A 10 -29.47 -4.70 -4.77
C ALA A 10 -29.98 -5.99 -4.07
N PRO A 11 -31.24 -6.41 -4.26
CA PRO A 11 -31.79 -7.62 -3.63
C PRO A 11 -31.03 -8.89 -3.98
N ALA A 12 -31.03 -9.87 -3.06
CA ALA A 12 -30.36 -11.15 -3.25
C ALA A 12 -30.85 -11.95 -4.47
N SER A 13 -32.15 -11.82 -4.76
CA SER A 13 -32.82 -12.43 -5.91
C SER A 13 -32.40 -11.85 -7.26
N TRP A 14 -31.71 -10.71 -7.31
CA TRP A 14 -31.33 -10.10 -8.57
C TRP A 14 -30.07 -10.74 -9.16
N GLY A 15 -30.20 -11.17 -10.42
CA GLY A 15 -29.06 -11.61 -11.23
C GLY A 15 -28.17 -10.43 -11.65
N ARG A 16 -26.94 -10.75 -12.06
CA ARG A 16 -25.93 -9.77 -12.50
C ARG A 16 -26.45 -8.78 -13.56
N GLN A 17 -27.11 -9.28 -14.61
CA GLN A 17 -27.64 -8.43 -15.69
C GLN A 17 -28.69 -7.45 -15.19
N LYS A 18 -29.56 -7.86 -14.25
CA LYS A 18 -30.58 -6.98 -13.67
C LYS A 18 -29.94 -5.85 -12.86
N VAL A 19 -28.93 -6.16 -12.06
CA VAL A 19 -28.14 -5.15 -11.32
C VAL A 19 -27.42 -4.20 -12.28
N GLN A 20 -26.80 -4.75 -13.32
CA GLN A 20 -26.09 -3.96 -14.32
C GLN A 20 -27.01 -2.94 -15.01
N MET A 21 -28.15 -3.40 -15.53
CA MET A 21 -29.11 -2.54 -16.23
C MET A 21 -29.78 -1.53 -15.31
N PHE A 22 -30.21 -1.94 -14.12
CA PHE A 22 -30.92 -1.05 -13.19
C PHE A 22 -30.05 0.09 -12.69
N PHE A 23 -28.78 -0.19 -12.39
CA PHE A 23 -27.84 0.82 -11.88
C PHE A 23 -26.94 1.42 -12.96
N SER A 24 -27.16 1.10 -14.23
CA SER A 24 -26.32 1.52 -15.36
C SER A 24 -24.82 1.35 -15.07
N SER A 25 -24.46 0.22 -14.47
CA SER A 25 -23.09 -0.08 -14.05
C SER A 25 -22.40 -1.00 -15.05
N SER A 26 -21.07 -1.10 -14.94
CA SER A 26 -20.32 -2.10 -15.71
C SER A 26 -20.60 -3.51 -15.20
N ASP A 27 -20.50 -4.50 -16.09
CA ASP A 27 -20.63 -5.91 -15.72
C ASP A 27 -19.68 -6.33 -14.58
N ARG A 28 -18.44 -5.82 -14.61
CA ARG A 28 -17.44 -6.04 -13.57
C ARG A 28 -17.93 -5.54 -12.21
N GLN A 29 -18.50 -4.34 -12.15
CA GLN A 29 -19.01 -3.76 -10.90
C GLN A 29 -20.22 -4.53 -10.38
N ALA A 30 -21.15 -4.93 -11.25
CA ALA A 30 -22.32 -5.72 -10.88
C ALA A 30 -21.96 -7.13 -10.40
N ARG A 31 -20.90 -7.74 -10.96
CA ARG A 31 -20.36 -9.01 -10.47
C ARG A 31 -19.74 -8.84 -9.09
N TYR A 32 -18.82 -7.88 -8.98
CA TYR A 32 -18.06 -7.65 -7.75
C TYR A 32 -18.96 -7.22 -6.58
N SER A 33 -19.95 -6.36 -6.80
CA SER A 33 -20.88 -5.94 -5.73
C SER A 33 -21.75 -7.10 -5.21
N ARG A 34 -22.12 -8.06 -6.07
CA ARG A 34 -22.88 -9.26 -5.65
C ARG A 34 -22.03 -10.20 -4.82
N GLU A 35 -20.77 -10.38 -5.20
CA GLU A 35 -19.79 -11.16 -4.44
C GLU A 35 -19.53 -10.51 -3.09
N LEU A 36 -19.20 -9.22 -3.09
CA LEU A 36 -18.98 -8.41 -1.88
C LEU A 36 -20.21 -8.44 -0.95
N ARG A 37 -21.42 -8.38 -1.49
CA ARG A 37 -22.65 -8.51 -0.68
C ARG A 37 -22.79 -9.91 -0.07
N SER A 38 -22.36 -10.95 -0.78
CA SER A 38 -22.43 -12.33 -0.28
C SER A 38 -21.44 -12.60 0.85
N THR A 39 -20.28 -11.93 0.85
CA THR A 39 -19.23 -12.10 1.85
C THR A 39 -19.41 -11.15 3.05
N GLU A 40 -19.73 -9.87 2.79
CA GLU A 40 -19.69 -8.80 3.79
C GLU A 40 -21.06 -8.13 4.03
N GLY A 41 -22.08 -8.45 3.22
CA GLY A 41 -23.43 -7.93 3.39
C GLY A 41 -23.72 -6.61 2.66
N VAL A 42 -24.79 -5.94 3.07
CA VAL A 42 -25.26 -4.71 2.42
C VAL A 42 -24.44 -3.51 2.89
N LEU A 43 -24.12 -2.60 1.97
CA LEU A 43 -23.24 -1.45 2.16
C LEU A 43 -21.81 -1.82 2.56
N ALA A 44 -21.38 -3.03 2.20
CA ALA A 44 -20.01 -3.51 2.34
C ALA A 44 -19.02 -2.59 1.60
N THR A 45 -17.86 -2.39 2.22
CA THR A 45 -16.87 -1.42 1.74
C THR A 45 -15.88 -2.19 0.88
N PRO A 46 -15.81 -1.96 -0.43
CA PRO A 46 -14.85 -2.67 -1.27
C PRO A 46 -13.44 -2.38 -0.78
N GLU A 47 -12.62 -3.42 -0.67
CA GLU A 47 -11.22 -3.30 -0.27
C GLU A 47 -10.52 -2.25 -1.13
N ASP A 48 -10.13 -1.13 -0.52
CA ASP A 48 -9.35 -0.12 -1.22
C ASP A 48 -7.93 -0.64 -1.37
N LEU A 49 -7.63 -1.21 -2.54
CA LEU A 49 -6.26 -1.54 -2.96
C LEU A 49 -5.37 -0.28 -3.08
N ARG A 50 -5.87 0.90 -2.68
CA ARG A 50 -5.15 2.17 -2.64
C ARG A 50 -4.47 2.32 -1.29
N GLY A 51 -3.36 1.62 -1.16
CA GLY A 51 -2.44 1.74 -0.06
C GLY A 51 -1.40 0.66 -0.27
N SER A 52 -0.14 1.07 -0.41
CA SER A 52 1.02 0.18 -0.46
C SER A 52 0.78 -1.03 0.43
N GLN A 53 0.71 -2.22 -0.17
CA GLN A 53 0.71 -3.47 0.57
C GLN A 53 1.82 -3.34 1.62
N VAL A 54 1.45 -3.44 2.90
CA VAL A 54 2.42 -3.27 3.99
C VAL A 54 3.54 -4.27 3.72
N LEU A 55 4.74 -3.76 3.49
CA LEU A 55 5.89 -4.61 3.21
C LEU A 55 6.07 -5.56 4.39
N ASP A 56 6.38 -6.82 4.08
CA ASP A 56 6.67 -7.79 5.11
C ASP A 56 7.81 -7.26 6.00
N PRO A 57 7.70 -7.35 7.34
CA PRO A 57 8.74 -6.90 8.25
C PRO A 57 10.13 -7.47 7.94
N SER A 58 10.20 -8.70 7.39
CA SER A 58 11.46 -9.30 6.95
C SER A 58 12.10 -8.56 5.79
N VAL A 59 11.32 -8.05 4.84
CA VAL A 59 11.81 -7.25 3.71
C VAL A 59 12.31 -5.90 4.22
N ILE A 60 11.58 -5.26 5.13
CA ILE A 60 12.00 -4.02 5.78
C ILE A 60 13.35 -4.22 6.49
N GLN A 61 13.45 -5.30 7.28
CA GLN A 61 14.67 -5.62 8.02
C GLN A 61 15.85 -5.95 7.10
N ALA A 62 15.61 -6.66 6.00
CA ALA A 62 16.64 -6.96 5.00
C ALA A 62 17.17 -5.68 4.35
N VAL A 63 16.30 -4.72 4.03
CA VAL A 63 16.69 -3.41 3.49
C VAL A 63 17.49 -2.60 4.51
N ILE A 64 17.04 -2.53 5.77
CA ILE A 64 17.79 -1.86 6.84
C ILE A 64 19.17 -2.48 6.99
N HIS A 65 19.25 -3.81 7.10
CA HIS A 65 20.50 -4.54 7.23
C HIS A 65 21.44 -4.25 6.06
N PHE A 66 20.94 -4.23 4.82
CA PHE A 66 21.72 -3.90 3.64
C PHE A 66 22.40 -2.53 3.75
N TYR A 67 21.72 -1.50 4.26
CA TYR A 67 22.28 -0.15 4.41
C TYR A 67 23.17 0.03 5.66
N GLU A 68 22.99 -0.81 6.68
CA GLU A 68 23.81 -0.83 7.89
C GLU A 68 25.11 -1.63 7.72
N GLN A 69 25.23 -2.45 6.68
CA GLN A 69 26.46 -3.20 6.40
C GLN A 69 27.58 -2.25 5.96
N ASP A 70 28.62 -2.13 6.79
CA ASP A 70 29.78 -1.24 6.58
C ASP A 70 30.49 -1.46 5.22
N TRP A 71 30.41 -2.65 4.64
CA TRP A 71 31.01 -2.96 3.34
C TRP A 71 30.18 -2.48 2.14
N ILE A 72 28.87 -2.26 2.32
CA ILE A 72 27.93 -1.73 1.32
C ILE A 72 27.78 -0.21 1.48
N SER A 73 27.75 0.24 2.74
CA SER A 73 27.58 1.64 3.12
C SER A 73 28.78 2.44 2.63
N ARG A 74 28.64 3.05 1.45
CA ARG A 74 29.57 4.07 0.99
C ARG A 74 29.56 5.18 2.04
N VAL A 75 30.71 5.44 2.64
CA VAL A 75 30.94 6.64 3.46
C VAL A 75 30.39 7.83 2.68
N SER A 76 29.36 8.48 3.24
CA SER A 76 28.77 9.65 2.60
C SER A 76 29.88 10.67 2.32
N PRO A 77 29.84 11.39 1.18
CA PRO A 77 30.73 12.52 0.97
C PRO A 77 30.69 13.40 2.23
N ASN A 78 31.86 13.78 2.74
CA ASN A 78 32.08 14.56 3.98
C ASN A 78 32.15 13.80 5.32
N LYS A 79 31.88 12.48 5.40
CA LYS A 79 32.00 11.75 6.69
C LYS A 79 33.47 11.50 7.10
N SER A 80 34.41 11.52 6.16
CA SER A 80 35.87 11.44 6.40
C SER A 80 36.57 12.80 6.51
N ASP A 81 35.82 13.90 6.39
CA ASP A 81 36.35 15.26 6.34
C ASP A 81 36.51 15.88 7.73
N VAL A 82 36.15 15.14 8.78
CA VAL A 82 36.31 15.57 10.17
C VAL A 82 37.22 14.58 10.89
N ILE A 83 38.30 15.09 11.47
CA ILE A 83 39.15 14.34 12.40
C ILE A 83 38.78 14.78 13.81
N LEU A 84 38.65 13.81 14.73
CA LEU A 84 38.48 14.12 16.15
C LEU A 84 39.86 14.29 16.78
N ILE A 85 40.19 15.50 17.22
CA ILE A 85 41.37 15.77 18.06
C ILE A 85 40.85 16.11 19.46
N LYS A 86 41.20 15.29 20.47
CA LYS A 86 40.67 15.42 21.85
C LYS A 86 39.14 15.50 21.91
N GLN A 87 38.45 14.62 21.16
CA GLN A 87 36.99 14.58 21.03
C GLN A 87 36.35 15.85 20.41
N GLN A 88 37.13 16.80 19.90
CA GLN A 88 36.61 17.94 19.16
C GLN A 88 36.67 17.68 17.65
N PRO A 89 35.57 17.90 16.92
CA PRO A 89 35.53 17.74 15.47
C PRO A 89 36.30 18.87 14.79
N ILE A 90 37.37 18.55 14.06
CA ILE A 90 38.16 19.49 13.27
C ILE A 90 38.01 19.14 11.78
N PRO A 91 37.56 20.07 10.92
CA PRO A 91 37.47 19.83 9.49
C PRO A 91 38.87 19.74 8.87
N LYS A 92 39.12 18.73 8.02
CA LYS A 92 40.28 18.65 7.13
C LYS A 92 40.12 19.76 6.10
N ARG A 93 40.89 20.83 6.23
CA ARG A 93 41.05 21.80 5.14
C ARG A 93 42.09 21.24 4.16
N PHE A 94 41.71 21.10 2.90
CA PHE A 94 42.63 20.88 1.79
C PHE A 94 43.36 22.18 1.44
#